data_AF-A0A3M6Y7P0-F1
#
_entry.id   AF-A0A3M6Y7P0-F1
#
_cell.length_a   1.000
_cell.length_b   1.000
_cell.length_c   1.000
_cell.angle_alpha   90.00
_cell.angle_beta   90.00
_cell.angle_gamma   90.00
#
_symmetry.space_group_name_H-M   'P 1'
#
loop_
_entity.id
_entity.type
_entity.pdbx_description
1 polymer ?
#
loop_
_entity_poly.entity_id
_entity_poly.type
_entity_poly.pdbx_seq_one_letter_code
_entity_poly.pdbx_strand_id
1 'polypeptide(L)'
;MGAFLYHWVSEFAPKSQQHFLSFLVGWLAALGWQALIATTAYAASVLILALAALYHPAYLPQNWHQSLLMIGIGCLGTLANTFGARKLPLLEYVVLAVHIVGFLCILIPLWVVRPLGEKAAAGEVFASFRNLGGWETLGTACYVGSITATGAFAGSDAAVHLAEETRDASRSVPRMMVGTVVLNGAMGFVMIITFAFCITDLEAVVSSESPFPFVDVFLSATSSRAGTVCMTLIPIILSVCTSLNAIAAASRQAWALGRDQALPFSPWFRKIVTIGTPIPLNSILFSLTILIILALINIGSTAALNTIIALLTSATSFSYALSISCMLLKRLRGQPLPPARFSMGRYSVPVNMFAVGYIITAAVASFFPVSVPVDAVSMNWSVVVFGGVLCIACVDYVFRGRKHYVAPVQHVEKEWD
;
A
#
# COMPACT_ATOMS: atom_id res chain seq x y z
N MET A 1 -9.86 10.75 -17.56
CA MET A 1 -8.57 10.03 -17.51
C MET A 1 -7.67 10.32 -16.28
N GLY A 2 -7.96 9.71 -15.12
CA GLY A 2 -7.06 9.79 -13.96
C GLY A 2 -5.61 9.46 -14.36
N ALA A 3 -4.65 10.26 -13.89
CA ALA A 3 -3.24 10.03 -14.19
C ALA A 3 -2.73 8.87 -13.33
N PHE A 4 -2.16 7.86 -13.98
CA PHE A 4 -1.51 6.73 -13.31
C PHE A 4 -0.04 6.70 -13.72
N LEU A 5 0.79 6.00 -12.95
CA LEU A 5 2.24 5.88 -13.22
C LEU A 5 2.55 5.42 -14.66
N TYR A 6 1.71 4.57 -15.25
CA TYR A 6 1.89 4.11 -16.62
C TYR A 6 1.67 5.21 -17.67
N HIS A 7 0.93 6.29 -17.35
CA HIS A 7 0.83 7.47 -18.21
C HIS A 7 2.16 8.22 -18.28
N TRP A 8 2.82 8.43 -17.14
CA TRP A 8 4.15 9.06 -17.12
C TRP A 8 5.20 8.21 -17.84
N VAL A 9 5.14 6.89 -17.70
CA VAL A 9 6.03 5.99 -18.44
C VAL A 9 5.72 6.06 -19.93
N SER A 10 4.44 6.10 -20.32
CA SER A 10 4.02 6.31 -21.72
C SER A 10 4.50 7.66 -22.29
N GLU A 11 4.59 8.70 -21.46
CA GLU A 11 5.04 10.03 -21.88
C GLU A 11 6.57 10.17 -21.92
N PHE A 12 7.27 9.55 -20.97
CA PHE A 12 8.70 9.79 -20.73
C PHE A 12 9.62 8.67 -21.22
N ALA A 13 9.12 7.46 -21.45
CA ALA A 13 9.94 6.37 -21.94
C ALA A 13 10.46 6.64 -23.36
N PRO A 14 11.61 6.05 -23.76
CA PRO A 14 12.07 6.10 -25.15
C PRO A 14 11.02 5.52 -26.10
N LYS A 15 10.79 6.14 -27.27
CA LYS A 15 9.75 5.75 -28.24
C LYS A 15 9.75 4.24 -28.58
N SER A 16 10.92 3.62 -28.67
CA SER A 16 11.05 2.18 -28.96
C SER A 16 10.60 1.25 -27.84
N GLN A 17 10.61 1.71 -26.59
CA GLN A 17 10.27 0.91 -25.40
C GLN A 17 8.99 1.38 -24.71
N GLN A 18 8.49 2.55 -25.06
CA GLN A 18 7.34 3.21 -24.46
C GLN A 18 6.13 2.30 -24.30
N HIS A 19 5.73 1.65 -25.39
CA HIS A 19 4.55 0.78 -25.44
C HIS A 19 4.68 -0.43 -24.50
N PHE A 20 5.87 -1.02 -24.40
CA PHE A 20 6.13 -2.17 -23.52
C PHE A 20 6.24 -1.76 -22.05
N LEU A 21 7.01 -0.70 -21.76
CA LEU A 21 7.24 -0.26 -20.40
C LEU A 21 5.97 0.28 -19.74
N SER A 22 5.14 1.04 -20.47
CA SER A 22 3.87 1.52 -19.93
C SER A 22 2.90 0.36 -19.68
N PHE A 23 2.90 -0.66 -20.56
CA PHE A 23 2.11 -1.87 -20.35
C PHE A 23 2.53 -2.61 -19.07
N LEU A 24 3.82 -2.86 -18.88
CA LEU A 24 4.34 -3.51 -17.67
C LEU A 24 4.00 -2.74 -16.40
N VAL A 25 4.15 -1.41 -16.40
CA VAL A 25 3.80 -0.56 -15.24
C VAL A 25 2.30 -0.57 -14.98
N GLY A 26 1.47 -0.67 -16.02
CA GLY A 26 0.02 -0.88 -15.86
C GLY A 26 -0.31 -2.16 -15.08
N TRP A 27 0.38 -3.26 -15.41
CA TRP A 27 0.22 -4.55 -14.72
C TRP A 27 0.77 -4.54 -13.29
N LEU A 28 1.94 -3.94 -13.07
CA LEU A 28 2.50 -3.78 -11.72
C LEU A 28 1.63 -2.90 -10.84
N ALA A 29 1.11 -1.78 -11.37
CA ALA A 29 0.15 -0.97 -10.65
C ALA A 29 -1.11 -1.78 -10.32
N ALA A 30 -1.63 -2.59 -11.25
CA ALA A 30 -2.82 -3.40 -11.00
C ALA A 30 -2.59 -4.39 -9.87
N LEU A 31 -1.44 -5.07 -9.88
CA LEU A 31 -1.00 -5.95 -8.81
C LEU A 31 -0.92 -5.23 -7.46
N GLY A 32 -0.29 -4.06 -7.42
CA GLY A 32 -0.15 -3.25 -6.21
C GLY A 32 -1.50 -2.89 -5.58
N TRP A 33 -2.47 -2.44 -6.38
CA TRP A 33 -3.80 -2.12 -5.87
C TRP A 33 -4.57 -3.33 -5.33
N GLN A 34 -4.48 -4.48 -6.01
CA GLN A 34 -5.11 -5.70 -5.50
C GLN A 34 -4.44 -6.17 -4.20
N ALA A 35 -3.12 -6.07 -4.10
CA ALA A 35 -2.38 -6.37 -2.87
C ALA A 35 -2.73 -5.39 -1.73
N LEU A 36 -2.98 -4.12 -2.03
CA LEU A 36 -3.41 -3.12 -1.04
C LEU A 36 -4.78 -3.44 -0.45
N ILE A 37 -5.74 -3.85 -1.28
CA ILE A 37 -7.07 -4.28 -0.82
C ILE A 37 -6.94 -5.44 0.17
N ALA A 38 -6.16 -6.47 -0.19
CA ALA A 38 -5.94 -7.62 0.66
C ALA A 38 -5.20 -7.28 1.95
N THR A 39 -4.16 -6.44 1.88
CA THR A 39 -3.39 -6.00 3.06
C THR A 39 -4.27 -5.27 4.07
N THR A 40 -5.10 -4.34 3.60
CA THR A 40 -5.94 -3.50 4.48
C THR A 40 -7.12 -4.28 5.06
N ALA A 41 -7.76 -5.15 4.27
CA ALA A 41 -8.78 -6.07 4.77
C ALA A 41 -8.20 -7.07 5.79
N TYR A 42 -6.99 -7.57 5.55
CA TYR A 42 -6.27 -8.43 6.49
C TYR A 42 -6.01 -7.72 7.81
N ALA A 43 -5.41 -6.51 7.77
CA ALA A 43 -5.06 -5.74 8.96
C ALA A 43 -6.28 -5.48 9.84
N ALA A 44 -7.38 -5.03 9.24
CA ALA A 44 -8.65 -4.86 9.94
C ALA A 44 -9.15 -6.18 10.58
N SER A 45 -9.11 -7.27 9.84
CA SER A 45 -9.59 -8.58 10.29
C SER A 45 -8.80 -9.12 11.48
N VAL A 46 -7.46 -9.03 11.47
CA VAL A 46 -6.65 -9.45 12.62
C VAL A 46 -6.97 -8.61 13.84
N LEU A 47 -7.03 -7.29 13.70
CA LEU A 47 -7.26 -6.41 14.85
C LEU A 47 -8.63 -6.67 15.49
N ILE A 48 -9.66 -6.98 14.68
CA ILE A 48 -10.97 -7.42 15.18
C ILE A 48 -10.83 -8.72 16.00
N LEU A 49 -10.09 -9.72 15.49
CA LEU A 49 -9.87 -10.99 16.19
C LEU A 49 -9.03 -10.83 17.45
N ALA A 50 -8.04 -9.93 17.44
CA ALA A 50 -7.22 -9.62 18.61
C ALA A 50 -8.09 -9.02 19.74
N LEU A 51 -9.02 -8.11 19.40
CA LEU A 51 -9.97 -7.58 20.38
C LEU A 51 -10.95 -8.64 20.90
N ALA A 52 -11.36 -9.60 20.06
CA ALA A 52 -12.20 -10.71 20.50
C ALA A 52 -11.45 -11.61 21.50
N ALA A 53 -10.21 -11.97 21.20
CA ALA A 53 -9.35 -12.77 22.08
C ALA A 53 -9.05 -12.05 23.41
N LEU A 54 -8.90 -10.72 23.39
CA LEU A 54 -8.68 -9.90 24.58
C LEU A 54 -9.82 -10.02 25.62
N TYR A 55 -11.07 -10.14 25.17
CA TYR A 55 -12.24 -10.31 26.06
C TYR A 55 -12.60 -11.75 26.34
N HIS A 56 -12.27 -12.66 25.42
CA HIS A 56 -12.58 -14.08 25.51
C HIS A 56 -11.29 -14.89 25.47
N PRO A 57 -10.61 -15.11 26.62
CA PRO A 57 -9.32 -15.81 26.65
C PRO A 57 -9.36 -17.24 26.11
N ALA A 58 -10.54 -17.87 26.12
CA ALA A 58 -10.75 -19.20 25.54
C ALA A 58 -10.95 -19.19 24.01
N TYR A 59 -11.09 -18.00 23.40
CA TYR A 59 -11.22 -17.86 21.96
C TYR A 59 -9.84 -17.90 21.31
N LEU A 60 -9.60 -18.93 20.50
CA LEU A 60 -8.40 -19.06 19.69
C LEU A 60 -8.70 -18.63 18.25
N PRO A 61 -8.18 -17.48 17.79
CA PRO A 61 -8.32 -17.07 16.40
C PRO A 61 -7.82 -18.17 15.45
N GLN A 62 -8.60 -18.46 14.43
CA GLN A 62 -8.27 -19.44 13.40
C GLN A 62 -8.20 -18.71 12.06
N ASN A 63 -7.37 -19.18 11.14
CA ASN A 63 -7.18 -18.53 9.84
C ASN A 63 -8.51 -18.37 9.07
N TRP A 64 -9.43 -19.33 9.20
CA TRP A 64 -10.73 -19.24 8.54
C TRP A 64 -11.65 -18.16 9.13
N HIS A 65 -11.58 -17.87 10.45
CA HIS A 65 -12.29 -16.74 11.05
C HIS A 65 -11.86 -15.43 10.38
N GLN A 66 -10.54 -15.31 10.17
CA GLN A 66 -9.95 -14.15 9.53
C GLN A 66 -10.34 -14.04 8.07
N SER A 67 -10.26 -15.14 7.31
CA SER A 67 -10.65 -15.17 5.90
C SER A 67 -12.09 -14.72 5.71
N LEU A 68 -13.02 -15.14 6.58
CA LEU A 68 -14.41 -14.69 6.53
C LEU A 68 -14.55 -13.20 6.81
N LEU A 69 -13.80 -12.64 7.76
CA LEU A 69 -13.79 -11.19 8.02
C LEU A 69 -13.23 -10.40 6.82
N MET A 70 -12.15 -10.88 6.19
CA MET A 70 -11.59 -10.25 4.99
C MET A 70 -12.62 -10.22 3.85
N ILE A 71 -13.31 -11.35 3.62
CA ILE A 71 -14.39 -11.44 2.64
C ILE A 71 -15.54 -10.49 3.01
N GLY A 72 -15.93 -10.44 4.28
CA GLY A 72 -16.97 -9.54 4.79
C GLY A 72 -16.64 -8.07 4.54
N ILE A 73 -15.40 -7.65 4.81
CA ILE A 73 -14.90 -6.30 4.53
C ILE A 73 -14.90 -6.03 3.03
N GLY A 74 -14.47 -6.99 2.21
CA GLY A 74 -14.53 -6.90 0.75
C GLY A 74 -15.95 -6.73 0.20
N CYS A 75 -16.90 -7.50 0.73
CA CYS A 75 -18.32 -7.40 0.39
C CYS A 75 -18.87 -6.05 0.81
N LEU A 76 -18.57 -5.58 2.02
CA LEU A 76 -18.94 -4.25 2.48
C LEU A 76 -18.38 -3.17 1.55
N GLY A 77 -17.11 -3.29 1.16
CA GLY A 77 -16.47 -2.37 0.23
C GLY A 77 -17.10 -2.38 -1.16
N THR A 78 -17.47 -3.55 -1.65
CA THR A 78 -18.19 -3.71 -2.92
C THR A 78 -19.57 -3.06 -2.86
N LEU A 79 -20.33 -3.28 -1.79
CA LEU A 79 -21.64 -2.66 -1.58
C LEU A 79 -21.53 -1.13 -1.46
N ALA A 80 -20.57 -0.63 -0.67
CA ALA A 80 -20.33 0.79 -0.50
C ALA A 80 -19.94 1.47 -1.82
N ASN A 81 -19.09 0.84 -2.63
CA ASN A 81 -18.70 1.37 -3.94
C ASN A 81 -19.79 1.23 -5.01
N THR A 82 -20.70 0.28 -4.86
CA THR A 82 -21.80 0.07 -5.82
C THR A 82 -22.98 1.01 -5.55
N PHE A 83 -23.41 1.12 -4.29
CA PHE A 83 -24.61 1.88 -3.92
C PHE A 83 -24.30 3.24 -3.28
N GLY A 84 -23.11 3.38 -2.70
CA GLY A 84 -22.69 4.56 -1.94
C GLY A 84 -21.71 5.48 -2.65
N ALA A 85 -21.40 5.25 -3.94
CA ALA A 85 -20.37 5.97 -4.68
C ALA A 85 -20.46 7.51 -4.57
N ARG A 86 -21.68 8.08 -4.59
CA ARG A 86 -21.90 9.55 -4.43
C ARG A 86 -21.48 10.09 -3.06
N LYS A 87 -21.48 9.26 -2.02
CA LYS A 87 -21.19 9.64 -0.64
C LYS A 87 -19.73 9.38 -0.25
N LEU A 88 -18.93 8.75 -1.12
CA LEU A 88 -17.52 8.48 -0.85
C LEU A 88 -16.73 9.75 -0.49
N PRO A 89 -16.89 10.91 -1.16
CA PRO A 89 -16.17 12.12 -0.77
C PRO A 89 -16.51 12.60 0.65
N LEU A 90 -17.77 12.44 1.09
CA LEU A 90 -18.18 12.79 2.45
C LEU A 90 -17.51 11.86 3.47
N LEU A 91 -17.45 10.56 3.16
CA LEU A 91 -16.78 9.58 4.01
C LEU A 91 -15.29 9.91 4.16
N GLU A 92 -14.62 10.38 3.11
CA GLU A 92 -13.21 10.78 3.14
C GLU A 92 -12.93 11.92 4.14
N TYR A 93 -13.81 12.92 4.23
CA TYR A 93 -13.67 13.98 5.25
C TYR A 93 -13.79 13.43 6.68
N VAL A 94 -14.71 12.50 6.91
CA VAL A 94 -14.88 11.85 8.22
C VAL A 94 -13.66 10.99 8.55
N VAL A 95 -13.16 10.21 7.59
CA VAL A 95 -11.96 9.37 7.75
C VAL A 95 -10.74 10.24 8.06
N LEU A 96 -10.57 11.39 7.39
CA LEU A 96 -9.50 12.33 7.68
C LEU A 96 -9.60 12.88 9.12
N ALA A 97 -10.80 13.24 9.56
CA ALA A 97 -11.02 13.69 10.93
C ALA A 97 -10.69 12.58 11.95
N VAL A 98 -11.13 11.35 11.70
CA VAL A 98 -10.82 10.17 12.53
C VAL A 98 -9.31 9.88 12.53
N HIS A 99 -8.60 10.08 11.42
CA HIS A 99 -7.15 9.89 11.33
C HIS A 99 -6.40 10.88 12.23
N ILE A 100 -6.73 12.17 12.14
CA ILE A 100 -6.05 13.22 12.92
C ILE A 100 -6.41 13.13 14.40
N VAL A 101 -7.70 13.03 14.72
CA VAL A 101 -8.17 12.94 16.11
C VAL A 101 -7.74 11.61 16.72
N GLY A 102 -7.86 10.51 15.97
CA GLY A 102 -7.47 9.18 16.38
C GLY A 102 -5.98 9.07 16.70
N PHE A 103 -5.12 9.73 15.91
CA PHE A 103 -3.70 9.85 16.25
C PHE A 103 -3.49 10.44 17.64
N LEU A 104 -4.17 11.54 17.97
CA LEU A 104 -4.09 12.17 19.30
C LEU A 104 -4.70 11.28 20.40
N CYS A 105 -5.80 10.60 20.10
CA CYS A 105 -6.46 9.66 21.01
C CYS A 105 -5.61 8.41 21.34
N ILE A 106 -4.60 8.09 20.52
CA ILE A 106 -3.63 7.04 20.83
C ILE A 106 -2.40 7.64 21.51
N LEU A 107 -1.87 8.74 20.98
CA LEU A 107 -0.64 9.37 21.45
C LEU A 107 -0.75 9.84 22.90
N ILE A 108 -1.82 10.57 23.24
CA ILE A 108 -1.98 11.21 24.55
C ILE A 108 -2.06 10.15 25.66
N PRO A 109 -2.89 9.09 25.57
CA PRO A 109 -2.90 8.04 26.59
C PRO A 109 -1.55 7.36 26.79
N LEU A 110 -0.80 7.07 25.71
CA LEU A 110 0.53 6.46 25.84
C LEU A 110 1.52 7.37 26.59
N TRP A 111 1.38 8.69 26.45
CA TRP A 111 2.24 9.65 27.15
C TRP A 111 1.87 9.82 28.62
N VAL A 112 0.56 9.89 28.91
CA VAL A 112 0.02 10.27 30.22
C VAL A 112 -0.18 9.08 31.14
N VAL A 113 -0.72 7.97 30.63
CA VAL A 113 -1.18 6.86 31.46
C VAL A 113 -0.02 6.01 31.97
N ARG A 114 1.06 5.89 31.18
CA ARG A 114 2.23 5.13 31.59
C ARG A 114 3.17 5.98 32.46
N PRO A 115 3.44 5.60 33.72
CA PRO A 115 4.36 6.31 34.60
C PRO A 115 5.74 6.46 33.95
N LEU A 116 6.40 7.61 34.14
CA LEU A 116 7.74 7.88 33.58
C LEU A 116 8.79 6.84 34.01
N GLY A 117 8.65 6.25 35.21
CA GLY A 117 9.55 5.20 35.72
C GLY A 117 9.34 3.81 35.11
N GLU A 118 8.27 3.62 34.32
CA GLU A 118 7.94 2.35 33.66
C GLU A 118 8.12 2.42 32.14
N LYS A 119 8.77 3.48 31.63
CA LYS A 119 9.12 3.62 30.21
C LYS A 119 10.54 3.09 29.97
N ALA A 120 10.80 2.62 28.76
CA ALA A 120 12.14 2.20 28.37
C ALA A 120 13.16 3.33 28.51
N ALA A 121 14.41 3.00 28.80
CA ALA A 121 15.47 4.00 28.91
C ALA A 121 15.79 4.60 27.52
N ALA A 122 16.15 5.89 27.47
CA ALA A 122 16.49 6.54 26.19
C ALA A 122 17.66 5.85 25.46
N GLY A 123 18.64 5.32 26.20
CA GLY A 123 19.72 4.53 25.62
C GLY A 123 19.24 3.23 24.97
N GLU A 124 18.21 2.60 25.53
CA GLU A 124 17.59 1.43 24.94
C GLU A 124 16.83 1.77 23.65
N VAL A 125 16.11 2.90 23.63
CA VAL A 125 15.35 3.33 22.45
C VAL A 125 16.25 3.82 21.31
N PHE A 126 17.29 4.60 21.60
CA PHE A 126 18.08 5.29 20.57
C PHE A 126 19.43 4.64 20.24
N ALA A 127 19.97 3.80 21.13
CA ALA A 127 21.31 3.24 20.98
C ALA A 127 21.37 1.71 21.01
N SER A 128 20.27 1.03 21.34
CA SER A 128 20.20 -0.44 21.32
C SER A 128 19.79 -0.95 19.95
N PHE A 129 20.58 -1.87 19.41
CA PHE A 129 20.27 -2.55 18.15
C PHE A 129 20.21 -4.06 18.40
N ARG A 130 19.11 -4.69 18.00
CA ARG A 130 18.85 -6.12 18.21
C ARG A 130 18.59 -6.81 16.88
N ASN A 131 19.26 -7.93 16.66
CA ASN A 131 19.04 -8.78 15.49
C ASN A 131 18.22 -10.01 15.89
N LEU A 132 16.90 -9.82 15.95
CA LEU A 132 15.96 -10.89 16.29
C LEU A 132 15.58 -11.76 15.08
N GLY A 133 16.00 -11.36 13.88
CA GLY A 133 15.77 -12.10 12.64
C GLY A 133 16.84 -13.16 12.34
N GLY A 134 17.90 -13.29 13.15
CA GLY A 134 18.93 -14.31 12.97
C GLY A 134 19.91 -14.04 11.80
N TRP A 135 19.91 -12.84 11.23
CA TRP A 135 20.81 -12.49 10.12
C TRP A 135 22.29 -12.52 10.53
N GLU A 136 23.22 -12.75 9.61
CA GLU A 136 24.65 -12.81 9.94
C GLU A 136 25.22 -11.50 10.51
N THR A 137 24.71 -10.35 10.04
CA THR A 137 25.15 -9.03 10.48
C THR A 137 23.98 -8.15 10.88
N LEU A 138 24.24 -7.23 11.81
CA LEU A 138 23.27 -6.21 12.19
C LEU A 138 22.89 -5.31 11.01
N GLY A 139 23.83 -5.01 10.11
CA GLY A 139 23.57 -4.22 8.90
C GLY A 139 22.52 -4.87 8.00
N THR A 140 22.62 -6.18 7.78
CA THR A 140 21.62 -6.93 7.01
C THR A 140 20.26 -6.95 7.73
N ALA A 141 20.25 -7.14 9.06
CA ALA A 141 19.01 -7.08 9.84
C ALA A 141 18.33 -5.70 9.74
N CYS A 142 19.10 -4.61 9.84
CA CYS A 142 18.58 -3.25 9.66
C CYS A 142 18.05 -3.01 8.24
N TYR A 143 18.74 -3.52 7.22
CA TYR A 143 18.32 -3.42 5.83
C TYR A 143 16.97 -4.12 5.59
N VAL A 144 16.81 -5.36 6.06
CA VAL A 144 15.55 -6.09 5.98
C VAL A 144 14.46 -5.42 6.83
N GLY A 145 14.78 -4.96 8.05
CA GLY A 145 13.82 -4.25 8.90
C GLY A 145 13.30 -2.93 8.31
N SER A 146 14.06 -2.28 7.41
CA SER A 146 13.67 -1.01 6.78
C SER A 146 12.47 -1.13 5.82
N ILE A 147 12.12 -2.34 5.40
CA ILE A 147 11.02 -2.61 4.46
C ILE A 147 9.69 -2.10 5.03
N THR A 148 9.41 -2.36 6.31
CA THR A 148 8.16 -1.98 6.97
C THR A 148 8.00 -0.46 6.99
N ALA A 149 9.08 0.27 7.30
CA ALA A 149 9.08 1.73 7.28
C ALA A 149 8.86 2.27 5.85
N THR A 150 9.49 1.65 4.84
CA THR A 150 9.29 2.04 3.43
C THR A 150 7.85 1.78 2.98
N GLY A 151 7.29 0.61 3.31
CA GLY A 151 5.91 0.24 2.98
C GLY A 151 4.87 1.20 3.58
N ALA A 152 5.15 1.78 4.75
CA ALA A 152 4.27 2.76 5.39
C ALA A 152 4.10 4.08 4.59
N PHE A 153 5.04 4.40 3.69
CA PHE A 153 4.97 5.57 2.81
C PHE A 153 4.46 5.23 1.39
N ALA A 154 4.04 4.00 1.14
CA ALA A 154 3.42 3.62 -0.13
C ALA A 154 2.10 4.40 -0.34
N GLY A 155 1.76 4.69 -1.60
CA GLY A 155 0.52 5.39 -1.95
C GLY A 155 0.62 6.92 -1.92
N SER A 156 1.83 7.48 -1.84
CA SER A 156 2.05 8.93 -1.97
C SER A 156 1.58 9.50 -3.33
N ASP A 157 1.46 8.67 -4.35
CA ASP A 157 0.90 9.01 -5.67
C ASP A 157 -0.63 8.90 -5.75
N ALA A 158 -1.34 8.58 -4.66
CA ALA A 158 -2.80 8.47 -4.68
C ALA A 158 -3.50 9.75 -5.17
N ALA A 159 -2.93 10.93 -4.84
CA ALA A 159 -3.43 12.22 -5.33
C ALA A 159 -3.35 12.37 -6.86
N VAL A 160 -2.45 11.63 -7.52
CA VAL A 160 -2.26 11.64 -8.99
C VAL A 160 -3.45 10.97 -9.68
N HIS A 161 -4.03 9.93 -9.07
CA HIS A 161 -5.17 9.21 -9.63
C HIS A 161 -6.44 10.06 -9.72
N LEU A 162 -6.55 11.07 -8.86
CA LEU A 162 -7.64 12.05 -8.85
C LEU A 162 -7.23 13.38 -9.49
N ALA A 163 -6.10 13.44 -10.20
CA ALA A 163 -5.58 14.68 -10.75
C ALA A 163 -6.60 15.41 -11.65
N GLU A 164 -7.42 14.70 -12.40
CA GLU A 164 -8.42 15.34 -13.26
C GLU A 164 -9.64 15.90 -12.53
N GLU A 165 -10.00 15.27 -11.42
CA GLU A 165 -11.07 15.74 -10.55
C GLU A 165 -10.55 16.89 -9.65
N THR A 166 -9.22 17.14 -9.67
CA THR A 166 -8.54 18.14 -8.86
C THR A 166 -8.44 19.47 -9.61
N ARG A 167 -9.01 20.52 -9.01
CA ARG A 167 -8.86 21.89 -9.49
C ARG A 167 -7.38 22.32 -9.46
N ASP A 168 -6.89 22.81 -10.60
CA ASP A 168 -5.48 23.21 -10.80
C ASP A 168 -4.49 22.10 -10.42
N ALA A 169 -4.70 20.90 -10.95
CA ALA A 169 -3.93 19.69 -10.66
C ALA A 169 -2.40 19.91 -10.71
N SER A 170 -1.92 20.65 -11.71
CA SER A 170 -0.49 20.96 -11.92
C SER A 170 0.18 21.68 -10.74
N ARG A 171 -0.61 22.36 -9.89
CA ARG A 171 -0.15 23.05 -8.68
C ARG A 171 -0.57 22.31 -7.42
N SER A 172 -1.80 21.81 -7.38
CA SER A 172 -2.40 21.18 -6.20
C SER A 172 -1.80 19.79 -5.92
N VAL A 173 -1.68 18.93 -6.93
CA VAL A 173 -1.22 17.54 -6.77
C VAL A 173 0.20 17.47 -6.18
N PRO A 174 1.22 18.18 -6.71
CA PRO A 174 2.56 18.14 -6.12
C PRO A 174 2.60 18.60 -4.66
N ARG A 175 1.80 19.61 -4.31
CA ARG A 175 1.71 20.12 -2.93
C ARG A 175 1.02 19.14 -2.00
N MET A 176 -0.04 18.48 -2.47
CA MET A 176 -0.72 17.42 -1.73
C MET A 176 0.22 16.23 -1.49
N MET A 177 0.97 15.78 -2.51
CA MET A 177 1.93 14.69 -2.36
C MET A 177 2.99 15.01 -1.29
N VAL A 178 3.66 16.17 -1.38
CA VAL A 178 4.67 16.59 -0.41
C VAL A 178 4.07 16.80 0.98
N GLY A 179 2.93 17.50 1.07
CA GLY A 179 2.26 17.79 2.33
C GLY A 179 1.83 16.51 3.06
N THR A 180 1.24 15.55 2.35
CA THR A 180 0.82 14.27 2.90
C THR A 180 2.01 13.46 3.41
N VAL A 181 3.12 13.40 2.66
CA VAL A 181 4.32 12.66 3.09
C VAL A 181 4.95 13.31 4.32
N VAL A 182 5.09 14.64 4.33
CA VAL A 182 5.69 15.37 5.48
C VAL A 182 4.81 15.23 6.72
N LEU A 183 3.50 15.41 6.60
CA LEU A 183 2.57 15.34 7.73
C LEU A 183 2.50 13.93 8.31
N ASN A 184 2.24 12.92 7.48
CA ASN A 184 2.15 11.52 7.95
C ASN A 184 3.51 11.01 8.41
N GLY A 185 4.61 11.44 7.78
CA GLY A 185 5.96 11.10 8.22
C GLY A 185 6.28 11.66 9.59
N ALA A 186 5.92 12.91 9.87
CA ALA A 186 6.09 13.51 11.20
C ALA A 186 5.23 12.80 12.26
N MET A 187 3.95 12.54 11.95
CA MET A 187 3.05 11.81 12.85
C MET A 187 3.58 10.39 13.13
N GLY A 188 3.95 9.65 12.09
CA GLY A 188 4.50 8.31 12.20
C GLY A 188 5.81 8.28 12.99
N PHE A 189 6.71 9.23 12.76
CA PHE A 189 7.96 9.34 13.51
C PHE A 189 7.73 9.57 15.01
N VAL A 190 6.84 10.50 15.37
CA VAL A 190 6.47 10.75 16.78
C VAL A 190 5.83 9.51 17.41
N MET A 191 4.95 8.82 16.67
CA MET A 191 4.29 7.60 17.16
C MET A 191 5.30 6.46 17.36
N ILE A 192 6.22 6.23 16.43
CA ILE A 192 7.25 5.17 16.54
C ILE A 192 8.13 5.40 17.77
N ILE A 193 8.62 6.64 17.98
CA ILE A 193 9.41 6.97 19.17
C ILE A 193 8.59 6.72 20.45
N THR A 194 7.35 7.23 20.47
CA THR A 194 6.44 7.03 21.61
C THR A 194 6.26 5.55 21.92
N PHE A 195 6.00 4.76 20.88
CA PHE A 195 5.75 3.34 21.00
C PHE A 195 7.00 2.58 21.45
N ALA A 196 8.18 2.95 20.98
CA ALA A 196 9.45 2.39 21.44
C ALA A 196 9.66 2.62 22.95
N PHE A 197 9.33 3.80 23.47
CA PHE A 197 9.35 4.07 24.92
C PHE A 197 8.33 3.24 25.72
N CYS A 198 7.28 2.73 25.07
CA CYS A 198 6.29 1.85 25.68
C CYS A 198 6.66 0.35 25.61
N ILE A 199 7.72 -0.02 24.89
CA ILE A 199 8.20 -1.41 24.88
C ILE A 199 9.24 -1.56 25.99
N THR A 200 8.87 -2.14 27.13
CA THR A 200 9.81 -2.42 28.24
C THR A 200 10.40 -3.82 28.21
N ASP A 201 9.75 -4.74 27.51
CA ASP A 201 10.26 -6.08 27.29
C ASP A 201 10.07 -6.40 25.80
N LEU A 202 11.13 -6.16 25.03
CA LEU A 202 11.10 -6.40 23.58
C LEU A 202 10.99 -7.89 23.27
N GLU A 203 11.56 -8.77 24.09
CA GLU A 203 11.49 -10.22 23.87
C GLU A 203 10.06 -10.71 24.06
N ALA A 204 9.37 -10.28 25.13
CA ALA A 204 7.97 -10.62 25.35
C ALA A 204 7.05 -10.14 24.21
N VAL A 205 7.31 -8.94 23.67
CA VAL A 205 6.54 -8.40 22.53
C VAL A 205 6.78 -9.20 21.26
N VAL A 206 8.03 -9.60 20.98
CA VAL A 206 8.38 -10.36 19.78
C VAL A 206 7.98 -11.83 19.87
N SER A 207 7.94 -12.40 21.08
CA SER A 207 7.45 -13.76 21.32
C SER A 207 5.93 -13.85 21.44
N SER A 208 5.20 -12.73 21.38
CA SER A 208 3.74 -12.75 21.46
C SER A 208 3.15 -13.53 20.29
N GLU A 209 2.23 -14.45 20.60
CA GLU A 209 1.46 -15.18 19.59
C GLU A 209 0.41 -14.29 18.90
N SER A 210 0.23 -13.05 19.39
CA SER A 210 -0.61 -12.05 18.74
C SER A 210 0.00 -11.62 17.41
N PRO A 211 -0.72 -11.71 16.27
CA PRO A 211 -0.17 -11.25 14.99
C PRO A 211 -0.01 -9.72 14.90
N PHE A 212 -0.57 -8.96 15.86
CA PHE A 212 -0.25 -7.55 16.08
C PHE A 212 0.10 -7.32 17.56
N PRO A 213 1.38 -7.53 17.93
CA PRO A 213 1.85 -7.41 19.32
C PRO A 213 1.64 -6.02 19.94
N PHE A 214 1.39 -4.99 19.12
CA PHE A 214 1.16 -3.65 19.64
C PHE A 214 -0.11 -3.51 20.49
N VAL A 215 -1.09 -4.39 20.30
CA VAL A 215 -2.30 -4.42 21.14
C VAL A 215 -1.93 -4.81 22.57
N ASP A 216 -0.97 -5.71 22.75
CA ASP A 216 -0.45 -6.11 24.06
C ASP A 216 0.33 -4.96 24.71
N VAL A 217 1.07 -4.18 23.91
CA VAL A 217 1.72 -2.96 24.38
C VAL A 217 0.70 -1.91 24.81
N PHE A 218 -0.42 -1.74 24.10
CA PHE A 218 -1.50 -0.86 24.53
C PHE A 218 -2.12 -1.34 25.84
N LEU A 219 -2.32 -2.64 26.01
CA LEU A 219 -2.83 -3.21 27.25
C LEU A 219 -1.87 -2.99 28.41
N SER A 220 -0.59 -3.26 28.21
CA SER A 220 0.46 -3.02 29.20
C SER A 220 0.55 -1.53 29.57
N ALA A 221 0.54 -0.63 28.58
CA ALA A 221 0.66 0.80 28.80
C ALA A 221 -0.57 1.42 29.47
N THR A 222 -1.78 0.93 29.17
CA THR A 222 -3.02 1.48 29.72
C THR A 222 -3.47 0.77 31.00
N SER A 223 -3.00 -0.45 31.25
CA SER A 223 -3.52 -1.36 32.28
C SER A 223 -5.05 -1.52 32.26
N SER A 224 -5.68 -1.25 31.11
CA SER A 224 -7.13 -1.18 30.95
C SER A 224 -7.56 -1.79 29.63
N ARG A 225 -8.37 -2.85 29.71
CA ARG A 225 -8.97 -3.49 28.53
C ARG A 225 -9.82 -2.51 27.72
N ALA A 226 -10.62 -1.69 28.40
CA ALA A 226 -11.47 -0.70 27.75
C ALA A 226 -10.63 0.37 27.01
N GLY A 227 -9.57 0.88 27.64
CA GLY A 227 -8.65 1.84 27.01
C GLY A 227 -7.98 1.26 25.76
N THR A 228 -7.49 0.03 25.88
CA THR A 228 -6.88 -0.74 24.77
C THR A 228 -7.84 -0.89 23.59
N VAL A 229 -9.10 -1.23 23.87
CA VAL A 229 -10.14 -1.41 22.85
C VAL A 229 -10.44 -0.10 22.15
N CYS A 230 -10.65 0.99 22.90
CA CYS A 230 -10.90 2.31 22.31
C CYS A 230 -9.75 2.75 21.40
N MET A 231 -8.50 2.55 21.82
CA MET A 231 -7.31 2.86 21.01
C MET A 231 -7.20 1.98 19.76
N THR A 232 -7.54 0.70 19.87
CA THR A 232 -7.42 -0.27 18.76
C THR A 232 -8.57 -0.17 17.76
N LEU A 233 -9.75 0.32 18.17
CA LEU A 233 -10.87 0.56 17.26
C LEU A 233 -10.53 1.61 16.19
N ILE A 234 -9.67 2.58 16.50
CA ILE A 234 -9.24 3.61 15.55
C ILE A 234 -8.55 2.99 14.32
N PRO A 235 -7.44 2.23 14.43
CA PRO A 235 -6.81 1.59 13.27
C PRO A 235 -7.70 0.54 12.60
N ILE A 236 -8.63 -0.12 13.31
CA ILE A 236 -9.63 -0.99 12.69
C ILE A 236 -10.51 -0.20 11.71
N ILE A 237 -11.11 0.89 12.18
CA ILE A 237 -12.00 1.75 11.37
C ILE A 237 -11.22 2.29 10.17
N LEU A 238 -10.01 2.83 10.39
CA LEU A 238 -9.15 3.35 9.33
C LEU A 238 -8.78 2.27 8.31
N SER A 239 -8.47 1.04 8.74
CA SER A 239 -8.12 -0.07 7.85
C SER A 239 -9.31 -0.52 7.00
N VAL A 240 -10.51 -0.60 7.59
CA VAL A 240 -11.75 -0.90 6.85
C VAL A 240 -12.03 0.19 5.81
N CYS A 241 -11.98 1.46 6.21
CA CYS A 241 -12.17 2.59 5.28
C CYS A 241 -11.12 2.62 4.17
N THR A 242 -9.86 2.27 4.47
CA THR A 242 -8.81 2.18 3.46
C THR A 242 -9.08 1.05 2.48
N SER A 243 -9.55 -0.12 2.93
CA SER A 243 -9.94 -1.22 2.05
C SER A 243 -11.10 -0.83 1.11
N LEU A 244 -12.11 -0.14 1.62
CA LEU A 244 -13.22 0.44 0.85
C LEU A 244 -12.71 1.36 -0.26
N ASN A 245 -11.81 2.29 0.07
CA ASN A 245 -11.23 3.22 -0.89
C ASN A 245 -10.29 2.53 -1.89
N ALA A 246 -9.52 1.53 -1.45
CA ALA A 246 -8.66 0.75 -2.32
C ALA A 246 -9.46 -0.04 -3.37
N ILE A 247 -10.63 -0.58 -3.03
CA ILE A 247 -11.56 -1.20 -3.99
C ILE A 247 -12.04 -0.18 -5.03
N ALA A 248 -12.35 1.05 -4.60
CA ALA A 248 -12.73 2.14 -5.49
C ALA A 248 -11.61 2.46 -6.50
N ALA A 249 -10.39 2.66 -6.01
CA ALA A 249 -9.23 3.00 -6.82
C ALA A 249 -8.84 1.86 -7.79
N ALA A 250 -8.76 0.63 -7.27
CA ALA A 250 -8.39 -0.55 -8.04
C ALA A 250 -9.38 -0.83 -9.19
N SER A 251 -10.69 -0.68 -8.93
CA SER A 251 -11.72 -0.89 -9.94
C SER A 251 -11.70 0.18 -11.04
N ARG A 252 -11.47 1.45 -10.69
CA ARG A 252 -11.25 2.53 -11.68
C ARG A 252 -10.00 2.27 -12.52
N GLN A 253 -8.91 1.80 -11.91
CA GLN A 253 -7.70 1.46 -12.63
C GLN A 253 -7.91 0.27 -13.57
N ALA A 254 -8.54 -0.81 -13.10
CA ALA A 254 -8.84 -1.97 -13.93
C ALA A 254 -9.76 -1.61 -15.11
N TRP A 255 -10.73 -0.72 -14.89
CA TRP A 255 -11.54 -0.15 -15.96
C TRP A 255 -10.71 0.65 -16.98
N ALA A 256 -9.80 1.52 -16.51
CA ALA A 256 -8.93 2.31 -17.39
C ALA A 256 -7.98 1.41 -18.21
N LEU A 257 -7.39 0.41 -17.59
CA LEU A 257 -6.57 -0.60 -18.27
C LEU A 257 -7.40 -1.42 -19.27
N GLY A 258 -8.66 -1.76 -18.96
CA GLY A 258 -9.56 -2.43 -19.89
C GLY A 258 -9.96 -1.53 -21.08
N ARG A 259 -10.12 -0.23 -20.86
CA ARG A 259 -10.36 0.76 -21.92
C ARG A 259 -9.17 0.82 -22.88
N ASP A 260 -7.96 0.89 -22.34
CA ASP A 260 -6.70 0.99 -23.09
C ASP A 260 -6.27 -0.35 -23.69
N GLN A 261 -7.09 -1.40 -23.58
CA GLN A 261 -6.79 -2.76 -24.00
C GLN A 261 -5.51 -3.32 -23.37
N ALA A 262 -5.21 -2.96 -22.12
CA ALA A 262 -4.07 -3.45 -21.36
C ALA A 262 -4.34 -4.77 -20.63
N LEU A 263 -5.62 -5.12 -20.39
CA LEU A 263 -6.02 -6.38 -19.74
C LEU A 263 -6.63 -7.41 -20.71
N PRO A 264 -6.50 -8.72 -20.45
CA PRO A 264 -7.33 -9.72 -21.12
C PRO A 264 -8.81 -9.44 -20.82
N PHE A 265 -9.70 -9.83 -21.74
CA PHE A 265 -11.15 -9.57 -21.62
C PHE A 265 -11.51 -8.08 -21.44
N SER A 266 -10.71 -7.19 -22.01
CA SER A 266 -10.91 -5.73 -21.96
C SER A 266 -12.36 -5.24 -22.23
N PRO A 267 -13.14 -5.84 -23.18
CA PRO A 267 -14.56 -5.48 -23.35
C PRO A 267 -15.43 -5.68 -22.11
N TRP A 268 -15.10 -6.64 -21.24
CA TRP A 268 -15.80 -6.90 -19.99
C TRP A 268 -15.43 -5.88 -18.91
N PHE A 269 -14.14 -5.55 -18.78
CA PHE A 269 -13.64 -4.55 -17.81
C PHE A 269 -14.11 -3.12 -18.11
N ARG A 270 -14.19 -2.73 -19.39
CA ARG A 270 -14.61 -1.37 -19.78
C ARG A 270 -16.12 -1.13 -19.67
N LYS A 271 -16.92 -2.16 -19.40
CA LYS A 271 -18.39 -2.04 -19.31
C LYS A 271 -18.79 -1.23 -18.07
N ILE A 272 -19.58 -0.20 -18.29
CA ILE A 272 -20.15 0.64 -17.25
C ILE A 272 -21.61 0.23 -17.02
N VAL A 273 -22.03 0.18 -15.75
CA VAL A 273 -23.41 -0.04 -15.33
C VAL A 273 -23.84 1.17 -14.50
N THR A 274 -25.08 1.61 -14.65
CA THR A 274 -25.62 2.74 -13.87
C THR A 274 -26.53 2.21 -12.77
N ILE A 275 -26.07 2.32 -11.53
CA ILE A 275 -26.87 2.04 -10.32
C ILE A 275 -26.83 3.31 -9.47
N GLY A 276 -27.74 4.23 -9.75
CA GLY A 276 -27.66 5.61 -9.25
C GLY A 276 -26.56 6.42 -9.91
N THR A 277 -25.31 5.93 -9.93
CA THR A 277 -24.17 6.52 -10.66
C THR A 277 -23.56 5.55 -11.66
N PRO A 278 -22.91 6.04 -12.73
CA PRO A 278 -22.11 5.20 -13.63
C PRO A 278 -20.93 4.61 -12.86
N ILE A 279 -20.84 3.29 -12.82
CA ILE A 279 -19.78 2.56 -12.11
C ILE A 279 -19.25 1.38 -12.96
N PRO A 280 -17.96 1.03 -12.85
CA PRO A 280 -17.40 -0.14 -13.53
C PRO A 280 -17.65 -1.41 -12.70
N LEU A 281 -18.92 -1.85 -12.61
CA LEU A 281 -19.33 -2.95 -11.72
C LEU A 281 -18.50 -4.23 -11.90
N ASN A 282 -18.19 -4.59 -13.14
CA ASN A 282 -17.35 -5.76 -13.45
C ASN A 282 -15.95 -5.66 -12.83
N SER A 283 -15.32 -4.48 -12.87
CA SER A 283 -14.01 -4.24 -12.26
C SER A 283 -14.05 -4.25 -10.72
N ILE A 284 -15.17 -3.82 -10.13
CA ILE A 284 -15.40 -3.93 -8.68
C ILE A 284 -15.49 -5.39 -8.28
N LEU A 285 -16.33 -6.17 -8.96
CA LEU A 285 -16.50 -7.61 -8.72
C LEU A 285 -15.19 -8.38 -8.92
N PHE A 286 -14.40 -8.03 -9.94
CA PHE A 286 -13.09 -8.62 -10.15
C PHE A 286 -12.14 -8.41 -8.95
N SER A 287 -12.12 -7.19 -8.40
CA SER A 287 -11.29 -6.89 -7.22
C SER A 287 -11.76 -7.67 -5.98
N LEU A 288 -13.08 -7.81 -5.81
CA LEU A 288 -13.65 -8.67 -4.77
C LEU A 288 -13.26 -10.15 -4.98
N THR A 289 -13.31 -10.66 -6.21
CA THR A 289 -12.93 -12.04 -6.51
C THR A 289 -11.46 -12.30 -6.17
N ILE A 290 -10.54 -11.38 -6.51
CA ILE A 290 -9.13 -11.52 -6.14
C ILE A 290 -8.97 -11.52 -4.62
N LEU A 291 -9.64 -10.60 -3.91
CA LEU A 291 -9.63 -10.58 -2.45
C LEU A 291 -10.14 -11.89 -1.85
N ILE A 292 -11.23 -12.46 -2.36
CA ILE A 292 -11.75 -13.76 -1.91
C ILE A 292 -10.72 -14.85 -2.13
N ILE A 293 -10.08 -14.92 -3.30
CA ILE A 293 -9.04 -15.92 -3.59
C ILE A 293 -7.88 -15.78 -2.58
N LEU A 294 -7.39 -14.56 -2.35
CA LEU A 294 -6.31 -14.30 -1.39
C LEU A 294 -6.72 -14.63 0.05
N ALA A 295 -7.97 -14.33 0.43
CA ALA A 295 -8.51 -14.69 1.73
C ALA A 295 -8.63 -16.22 1.91
N LEU A 296 -9.01 -16.96 0.87
CA LEU A 296 -9.09 -18.43 0.92
C LEU A 296 -7.70 -19.07 1.03
N ILE A 297 -6.67 -18.49 0.40
CA ILE A 297 -5.29 -18.96 0.56
C ILE A 297 -4.84 -18.87 2.03
N ASN A 298 -5.26 -17.82 2.77
CA ASN A 298 -4.94 -17.66 4.19
C ASN A 298 -5.41 -18.85 5.06
N ILE A 299 -6.48 -19.56 4.65
CA ILE A 299 -6.95 -20.76 5.36
C ILE A 299 -5.86 -21.84 5.39
N GLY A 300 -5.15 -22.03 4.27
CA GLY A 300 -4.14 -23.06 4.14
C GLY A 300 -2.74 -22.65 4.59
N SER A 301 -2.42 -21.35 4.60
CA SER A 301 -1.08 -20.87 4.97
C SER A 301 -1.07 -19.41 5.43
N THR A 302 -0.45 -19.15 6.58
CA THR A 302 -0.15 -17.81 7.09
C THR A 302 1.02 -17.15 6.33
N ALA A 303 1.86 -17.92 5.63
CA ALA A 303 2.97 -17.43 4.80
C ALA A 303 2.50 -16.55 3.63
N ALA A 304 1.28 -16.79 3.17
CA ALA A 304 0.64 -16.03 2.11
C ALA A 304 0.45 -14.56 2.49
N LEU A 305 0.41 -14.22 3.78
CA LEU A 305 0.29 -12.84 4.25
C LEU A 305 1.52 -12.00 3.96
N ASN A 306 2.68 -12.41 4.50
CA ASN A 306 3.93 -11.65 4.38
C ASN A 306 4.24 -11.43 2.90
N THR A 307 3.90 -12.44 2.11
CA THR A 307 3.88 -12.41 0.66
C THR A 307 3.04 -11.26 0.09
N ILE A 308 1.82 -11.00 0.57
CA ILE A 308 0.94 -9.91 0.07
C ILE A 308 1.54 -8.52 0.38
N ILE A 309 2.06 -8.28 1.59
CA ILE A 309 2.63 -6.97 1.96
C ILE A 309 3.91 -6.70 1.16
N ALA A 310 4.77 -7.71 1.04
CA ALA A 310 5.96 -7.65 0.21
C ALA A 310 5.62 -7.46 -1.27
N LEU A 311 4.52 -8.06 -1.75
CA LEU A 311 4.02 -7.88 -3.12
C LEU A 311 3.54 -6.44 -3.38
N LEU A 312 2.78 -5.85 -2.45
CA LEU A 312 2.38 -4.44 -2.51
C LEU A 312 3.62 -3.54 -2.61
N THR A 313 4.59 -3.78 -1.72
CA THR A 313 5.80 -2.95 -1.62
C THR A 313 6.65 -3.06 -2.88
N SER A 314 6.92 -4.29 -3.36
CA SER A 314 7.67 -4.53 -4.59
C SER A 314 6.98 -3.96 -5.82
N ALA A 315 5.69 -4.26 -6.03
CA ALA A 315 4.93 -3.79 -7.20
C ALA A 315 4.91 -2.26 -7.31
N THR A 316 4.65 -1.58 -6.18
CA THR A 316 4.65 -0.13 -6.10
C THR A 316 6.06 0.44 -6.32
N SER A 317 7.07 -0.14 -5.67
CA SER A 317 8.47 0.31 -5.78
C SER A 317 9.01 0.19 -7.20
N PHE A 318 8.83 -0.94 -7.88
CA PHE A 318 9.28 -1.09 -9.27
C PHE A 318 8.54 -0.15 -10.22
N SER A 319 7.24 0.10 -9.99
CA SER A 319 6.47 1.06 -10.78
C SER A 319 7.02 2.48 -10.63
N TYR A 320 7.35 2.91 -9.41
CA TYR A 320 7.98 4.20 -9.15
C TYR A 320 9.39 4.28 -9.73
N ALA A 321 10.22 3.25 -9.52
CA ALA A 321 11.59 3.21 -10.01
C ALA A 321 11.61 3.37 -11.54
N LEU A 322 10.75 2.67 -12.26
CA LEU A 322 10.68 2.74 -13.72
C LEU A 322 10.19 4.11 -14.21
N SER A 323 9.18 4.68 -13.57
CA SER A 323 8.64 6.01 -13.91
C SER A 323 9.67 7.12 -13.69
N ILE A 324 10.33 7.14 -12.54
CA ILE A 324 11.38 8.13 -12.21
C ILE A 324 12.59 7.93 -13.13
N SER A 325 12.95 6.69 -13.45
CA SER A 325 14.06 6.38 -14.37
C SER A 325 13.81 6.92 -15.78
N CYS A 326 12.58 6.80 -16.30
CA CYS A 326 12.23 7.36 -17.61
C CYS A 326 12.37 8.89 -17.62
N MET A 327 11.87 9.57 -16.58
CA MET A 327 12.04 11.02 -16.44
C MET A 327 13.52 11.42 -16.26
N LEU A 328 14.28 10.68 -15.46
CA LEU A 328 15.71 10.91 -15.25
C LEU A 328 16.50 10.76 -16.56
N LEU A 329 16.20 9.74 -17.36
CA LEU A 329 16.86 9.51 -18.64
C LEU A 329 16.62 10.68 -19.61
N LYS A 330 15.39 11.21 -19.70
CA LYS A 330 15.12 12.42 -20.51
C LYS A 330 15.95 13.62 -20.04
N ARG A 331 16.03 13.84 -18.72
CA ARG A 331 16.83 14.94 -18.13
C ARG A 331 18.32 14.79 -18.44
N LEU A 332 18.88 13.59 -18.28
CA LEU A 332 20.29 13.32 -18.55
C LEU A 332 20.65 13.45 -20.04
N ARG A 333 19.70 13.16 -20.94
CA ARG A 333 19.87 13.33 -22.39
C ARG A 333 19.58 14.75 -22.88
N GLY A 334 19.22 15.69 -22.00
CA GLY A 334 18.85 17.05 -22.38
C GLY A 334 17.59 17.13 -23.26
N GLN A 335 16.71 16.11 -23.20
CA GLN A 335 15.48 16.09 -23.99
C GLN A 335 14.43 17.02 -23.38
N PRO A 336 13.59 17.66 -24.21
CA PRO A 336 12.55 18.55 -23.71
C PRO A 336 11.55 17.77 -22.85
N LEU A 337 11.19 18.36 -21.71
CA LEU A 337 10.09 17.91 -20.85
C LEU A 337 8.90 18.87 -21.00
N PRO A 338 7.66 18.39 -20.80
CA PRO A 338 6.49 19.24 -20.76
C PRO A 338 6.65 20.38 -19.74
N PRO A 339 6.05 21.56 -19.98
CA PRO A 339 6.13 22.67 -19.05
C PRO A 339 5.55 22.28 -17.69
N ALA A 340 6.32 22.50 -16.62
CA ALA A 340 5.94 22.14 -15.26
C ALA A 340 5.83 23.38 -14.38
N ARG A 341 4.70 23.54 -13.67
CA ARG A 341 4.52 24.60 -12.67
C ARG A 341 5.25 24.32 -11.35
N PHE A 342 5.57 23.06 -11.09
CA PHE A 342 6.40 22.63 -9.98
C PHE A 342 7.73 22.11 -10.53
N SER A 343 8.84 22.71 -10.10
CA SER A 343 10.18 22.29 -10.49
C SER A 343 11.13 22.43 -9.32
N MET A 344 11.95 21.39 -9.11
CA MET A 344 13.07 21.44 -8.16
C MET A 344 14.33 22.06 -8.79
N GLY A 345 14.24 22.54 -10.04
CA GLY A 345 15.36 23.12 -10.77
C GLY A 345 16.57 22.18 -10.79
N ARG A 346 17.73 22.70 -10.40
CA ARG A 346 19.00 21.96 -10.35
C ARG A 346 18.99 20.72 -9.46
N TYR A 347 18.14 20.68 -8.44
CA TYR A 347 18.08 19.54 -7.51
C TYR A 347 17.34 18.34 -8.07
N SER A 348 16.64 18.51 -9.19
CA SER A 348 15.81 17.43 -9.74
C SER A 348 16.60 16.19 -10.15
N VAL A 349 17.80 16.35 -10.72
CA VAL A 349 18.62 15.21 -11.16
C VAL A 349 19.18 14.44 -9.95
N PRO A 350 19.86 15.09 -8.97
CA PRO A 350 20.29 14.40 -7.75
C PRO A 350 19.15 13.70 -7.00
N VAL A 351 18.01 14.37 -6.84
CA VAL A 351 16.84 13.79 -6.13
C VAL A 351 16.31 12.57 -6.88
N ASN A 352 16.18 12.64 -8.21
CA ASN A 352 15.73 11.49 -9.00
C ASN A 352 16.73 10.31 -8.94
N MET A 353 18.04 10.59 -8.99
CA MET A 353 19.07 9.55 -8.87
C MET A 353 19.00 8.86 -7.51
N PHE A 354 18.93 9.64 -6.43
CA PHE A 354 18.77 9.11 -5.08
C PHE A 354 17.48 8.30 -4.95
N ALA A 355 16.36 8.82 -5.43
CA ALA A 355 15.08 8.14 -5.38
C ALA A 355 15.11 6.79 -6.11
N VAL A 356 15.67 6.72 -7.32
CA VAL A 356 15.81 5.45 -8.05
C VAL A 356 16.68 4.46 -7.28
N GLY A 357 17.85 4.89 -6.78
CA GLY A 357 18.74 4.02 -6.01
C GLY A 357 18.10 3.50 -4.73
N TYR A 358 17.44 4.37 -3.96
CA TYR A 358 16.75 4.01 -2.73
C TYR A 358 15.59 3.06 -2.99
N ILE A 359 14.73 3.35 -3.98
CA ILE A 359 13.54 2.54 -4.27
C ILE A 359 13.93 1.16 -4.80
N ILE A 360 14.96 1.05 -5.65
CA ILE A 360 15.46 -0.26 -6.10
C ILE A 360 15.98 -1.06 -4.91
N THR A 361 16.73 -0.41 -4.02
CA THR A 361 17.26 -1.04 -2.81
C THR A 361 16.11 -1.54 -1.91
N ALA A 362 15.11 -0.71 -1.65
CA ALA A 362 13.93 -1.12 -0.88
C ALA A 362 13.08 -2.20 -1.57
N ALA A 363 12.97 -2.16 -2.90
CA ALA A 363 12.28 -3.19 -3.67
C ALA A 363 12.96 -4.54 -3.56
N VAL A 364 14.29 -4.59 -3.65
CA VAL A 364 15.08 -5.81 -3.46
C VAL A 364 14.94 -6.31 -2.02
N ALA A 365 15.05 -5.42 -1.03
CA ALA A 365 14.83 -5.76 0.38
C ALA A 365 13.47 -6.44 0.58
N SER A 366 12.42 -5.93 -0.06
CA SER A 366 11.05 -6.46 0.10
C SER A 366 10.88 -7.95 -0.25
N PHE A 367 11.80 -8.55 -1.02
CA PHE A 367 11.79 -9.98 -1.32
C PHE A 367 12.51 -10.86 -0.29
N PHE A 368 13.23 -10.26 0.65
CA PHE A 368 13.90 -11.00 1.72
C PHE A 368 12.88 -11.47 2.76
N PRO A 369 13.10 -12.64 3.39
CA PRO A 369 12.33 -13.09 4.54
C PRO A 369 12.60 -12.19 5.75
N VAL A 370 11.69 -12.18 6.73
CA VAL A 370 11.87 -11.38 7.97
C VAL A 370 12.88 -12.01 8.93
N SER A 371 13.05 -13.33 8.88
CA SER A 371 13.97 -14.10 9.71
C SER A 371 14.63 -15.23 8.94
N VAL A 372 15.78 -15.70 9.45
CA VAL A 372 16.53 -16.86 8.96
C VAL A 372 16.90 -17.77 10.14
N PRO A 373 17.04 -19.10 9.93
CA PRO A 373 16.89 -19.84 8.67
C PRO A 373 15.44 -19.90 8.17
N VAL A 374 15.26 -20.03 6.85
CA VAL A 374 13.94 -20.12 6.22
C VAL A 374 13.51 -21.55 5.94
N ASP A 375 12.22 -21.79 6.12
CA ASP A 375 11.48 -22.97 5.65
C ASP A 375 10.34 -22.54 4.69
N ALA A 376 9.53 -23.49 4.23
CA ALA A 376 8.45 -23.21 3.30
C ALA A 376 7.37 -22.26 3.87
N VAL A 377 7.23 -22.16 5.19
CA VAL A 377 6.22 -21.33 5.87
C VAL A 377 6.75 -19.93 6.16
N SER A 378 8.03 -19.80 6.51
CA SER A 378 8.68 -18.53 6.82
C SER A 378 9.25 -17.81 5.58
N MET A 379 9.40 -18.51 4.46
CA MET A 379 9.87 -17.93 3.21
C MET A 379 8.93 -16.83 2.69
N ASN A 380 9.53 -15.75 2.17
CA ASN A 380 8.79 -14.70 1.50
C ASN A 380 8.53 -15.09 0.02
N TRP A 381 7.32 -15.58 -0.26
CA TRP A 381 6.92 -16.05 -1.59
C TRP A 381 6.53 -14.92 -2.55
N SER A 382 6.67 -13.66 -2.15
CA SER A 382 6.35 -12.50 -2.99
C SER A 382 7.15 -12.46 -4.28
N VAL A 383 8.40 -12.92 -4.26
CA VAL A 383 9.26 -12.98 -5.46
C VAL A 383 8.65 -13.88 -6.54
N VAL A 384 8.04 -15.00 -6.15
CA VAL A 384 7.41 -15.95 -7.07
C VAL A 384 6.13 -15.37 -7.64
N VAL A 385 5.29 -14.76 -6.81
CA VAL A 385 4.04 -14.12 -7.27
C VAL A 385 4.34 -12.93 -8.18
N PHE A 386 5.29 -12.07 -7.78
CA PHE A 386 5.72 -10.91 -8.56
C PHE A 386 6.30 -11.33 -9.92
N GLY A 387 7.22 -12.31 -9.92
CA GLY A 387 7.79 -12.87 -11.14
C GLY A 387 6.72 -13.52 -12.03
N GLY A 388 5.79 -14.27 -11.44
CA GLY A 388 4.67 -14.88 -12.16
C GLY A 388 3.78 -13.86 -12.86
N VAL A 389 3.41 -12.77 -12.18
CA VAL A 389 2.60 -11.69 -12.78
C VAL A 389 3.37 -10.98 -13.89
N LEU A 390 4.67 -10.73 -13.73
CA LEU A 390 5.50 -10.18 -14.81
C LEU A 390 5.59 -11.12 -16.01
N CYS A 391 5.74 -12.42 -15.79
CA CYS A 391 5.71 -13.42 -16.85
C CYS A 391 4.36 -13.40 -17.60
N ILE A 392 3.24 -13.36 -16.88
CA ILE A 392 1.90 -13.24 -17.46
C ILE A 392 1.78 -11.95 -18.28
N ALA A 393 2.24 -10.82 -17.74
CA ALA A 393 2.22 -9.54 -18.45
C ALA A 393 3.07 -9.58 -19.73
N CYS A 394 4.27 -10.17 -19.68
CA CYS A 394 5.13 -10.34 -20.85
C CYS A 394 4.49 -11.24 -21.92
N VAL A 395 3.89 -12.36 -21.52
CA VAL A 395 3.18 -13.28 -22.42
C VAL A 395 1.97 -12.57 -23.05
N ASP A 396 1.12 -11.94 -22.26
CA ASP A 396 -0.04 -11.18 -22.75
C ASP A 396 0.39 -10.04 -23.67
N TYR A 397 1.51 -9.37 -23.36
CA TYR A 397 2.08 -8.36 -24.24
C TYR A 397 2.48 -8.92 -25.61
N VAL A 398 3.20 -10.05 -25.66
CA VAL A 398 3.66 -10.65 -26.90
C VAL A 398 2.49 -11.08 -27.79
N PHE A 399 1.47 -11.72 -27.20
CA PHE A 399 0.34 -12.27 -27.97
C PHE A 399 -0.73 -11.23 -28.32
N ARG A 400 -1.05 -10.33 -27.38
CA ARG A 400 -2.20 -9.41 -27.48
C ARG A 400 -1.79 -7.95 -27.37
N GLY A 401 -1.02 -7.60 -26.34
CA GLY A 401 -0.65 -6.22 -26.02
C GLY A 401 -0.01 -5.51 -27.21
N ARG A 402 0.98 -6.12 -27.88
CA ARG A 402 1.66 -5.56 -29.08
C ARG A 402 0.72 -5.09 -30.19
N LYS A 403 -0.47 -5.69 -30.32
CA LYS A 403 -1.41 -5.42 -31.41
C LYS A 403 -2.58 -4.53 -30.99
N HIS A 404 -3.01 -4.64 -29.74
CA HIS A 404 -4.28 -4.06 -29.29
C HIS A 404 -4.13 -2.98 -28.22
N TYR A 405 -3.05 -3.01 -27.44
CA TYR A 405 -2.83 -2.01 -26.39
C TYR A 405 -2.67 -0.63 -27.02
N VAL A 406 -3.33 0.37 -26.43
CA VAL A 406 -3.22 1.76 -26.84
C VAL A 406 -2.56 2.50 -25.68
N ALA A 407 -1.34 2.99 -25.91
CA ALA A 407 -0.59 3.67 -24.87
C ALA A 407 -1.21 5.06 -24.63
N PRO A 408 -1.33 5.56 -23.39
CA PRO A 408 -2.07 6.79 -23.11
C PRO A 408 -1.66 8.04 -23.90
N VAL A 409 -0.37 8.21 -24.19
CA VAL A 409 0.11 9.36 -24.97
C VAL A 409 -0.52 9.42 -26.37
N GLN A 410 -0.87 8.26 -26.95
CA GLN A 410 -1.50 8.19 -28.28
C GLN A 410 -2.94 8.75 -28.27
N HIS A 411 -3.58 8.87 -27.10
CA HIS A 411 -4.87 9.55 -26.97
C HIS A 411 -4.71 11.06 -26.92
N VAL A 412 -3.66 11.55 -26.24
CA VAL A 412 -3.38 12.99 -26.14
C VAL A 412 -2.99 13.52 -27.52
N GLU A 413 -2.07 12.87 -28.23
CA GLU A 413 -1.63 13.32 -29.56
C GLU A 413 -2.79 13.46 -30.57
N LYS A 414 -3.81 12.58 -30.50
CA LYS A 414 -4.99 12.62 -31.37
C LYS A 414 -6.00 13.73 -31.07
N GLU A 415 -5.94 14.37 -29.91
CA GLU A 415 -6.83 15.51 -29.57
C GLU A 415 -6.26 16.86 -30.04
N TRP A 416 -4.98 16.90 -30.45
CA TRP A 416 -4.30 18.11 -30.92
C TRP A 416 -4.01 18.14 -32.43
N ASP A 417 -4.30 17.05 -33.14
CA ASP A 417 -4.29 16.91 -34.60
C ASP A 417 -5.73 16.99 -35.15
#